data_AF-A0A232ELI0-F1
#
_entry.id   AF-A0A232ELI0-F1
#
_cell.length_a   1.000
_cell.length_b   1.000
_cell.length_c   1.000
_cell.angle_alpha   90.00
_cell.angle_beta   90.00
_cell.angle_gamma   90.00
#
_symmetry.space_group_name_H-M   'P 1'
#
loop_
_entity.id
_entity.type
_entity.pdbx_description
1 polymer ?
#
loop_
_entity_poly.entity_id
_entity_poly.type
_entity_poly.pdbx_seq_one_letter_code
_entity_poly.pdbx_strand_id
1 'polypeptide(L)' 'MSETLNKVEEIDIDSDGVFKYILIEVKEKGNNDNVKKIVRGYARCHWH' A
#
# COMPACT_ATOMS: atom_id res chain seq x y z
N MET A 1 4.71 -0.78 15.85
CA MET A 1 4.53 -1.27 14.47
C MET A 1 5.27 -2.58 14.32
N SER A 2 4.62 -3.62 13.78
CA SER A 2 5.26 -4.94 13.58
C SER A 2 6.48 -4.83 12.67
N GLU A 3 7.54 -5.57 12.98
CA GLU A 3 8.76 -5.66 12.17
C GLU A 3 8.46 -6.17 10.75
N THR A 4 7.42 -7.00 10.60
CA THR A 4 6.98 -7.51 9.29
C THR A 4 6.34 -6.42 8.44
N LEU A 5 5.46 -5.61 9.04
CA LEU A 5 4.79 -4.48 8.37
C LEU A 5 5.75 -3.36 8.01
N ASN A 6 6.86 -3.22 8.73
CA ASN A 6 7.90 -2.23 8.41
C ASN A 6 8.63 -2.56 7.10
N LYS A 7 8.67 -3.82 6.67
CA LYS A 7 9.28 -4.22 5.39
C LYS A 7 8.42 -3.86 4.18
N VAL A 8 7.13 -3.60 4.37
CA VAL A 8 6.23 -3.18 3.30
C VAL A 8 6.39 -1.69 3.10
N GLU A 9 6.71 -1.25 1.89
CA GLU A 9 6.83 0.17 1.57
C GLU A 9 5.49 0.89 1.76
N GLU A 10 5.53 2.05 2.42
CA GLU A 10 4.33 2.81 2.74
C GLU A 10 3.74 3.48 1.51
N ILE A 11 4.60 3.99 0.63
CA ILE A 11 4.22 4.68 -0.60
C ILE A 11 5.06 4.08 -1.72
N ASP A 12 4.38 3.56 -2.73
CA ASP A 12 5.00 3.08 -3.96
C ASP A 12 4.04 3.43 -5.10
N ILE A 13 4.39 4.50 -5.83
CA ILE A 13 3.58 5.09 -6.89
C ILE A 13 4.50 5.52 -8.04
N ASP A 14 3.96 5.53 -9.26
CA ASP A 14 4.66 6.11 -10.40
C ASP A 14 4.88 7.62 -10.18
N SER A 15 6.04 8.15 -10.60
CA SER A 15 6.41 9.55 -10.35
C SER A 15 5.72 10.54 -11.28
N ASP A 16 5.33 10.09 -12.48
CA ASP A 16 4.92 10.95 -13.58
C ASP A 16 3.66 10.45 -14.28
N GLY A 17 2.84 11.42 -14.73
CA GLY A 17 1.60 11.17 -15.47
C GLY A 17 0.34 11.30 -14.61
N VAL A 18 -0.79 10.89 -15.20
CA VAL A 18 -2.10 10.86 -14.53
C VAL A 18 -2.57 9.41 -14.49
N PHE A 19 -2.74 8.87 -13.29
CA PHE A 19 -3.10 7.46 -13.07
C PHE A 19 -3.97 7.30 -11.82
N LYS A 20 -4.58 6.12 -11.71
CA LYS A 20 -5.42 5.73 -10.58
C LYS A 20 -4.56 5.22 -9.43
N TYR A 21 -5.03 5.40 -8.19
CA TYR A 21 -4.37 4.88 -6.99
C TYR A 21 -5.39 4.34 -6.00
N ILE A 22 -4.93 3.44 -5.12
CA ILE A 22 -5.72 2.87 -4.02
C ILE A 22 -4.99 3.00 -2.70
N LEU A 23 -5.79 3.12 -1.64
CA LEU A 23 -5.34 3.01 -0.26
C LEU A 23 -5.70 1.62 0.25
N ILE A 24 -4.69 0.83 0.63
CA ILE A 24 -4.87 -0.53 1.14
C ILE A 24 -4.55 -0.56 2.62
N GLU A 25 -5.42 -1.19 3.40
CA GLU A 25 -5.17 -1.52 4.80
C GLU A 25 -4.57 -2.93 4.91
N VAL A 26 -3.28 -3.01 5.22
CA VAL A 26 -2.56 -4.28 5.41
C VAL A 26 -2.59 -4.64 6.89
N LYS A 27 -2.98 -5.89 7.16
CA LYS A 27 -3.04 -6.45 8.52
C LYS A 27 -2.06 -7.61 8.63
N GLU A 28 -1.43 -7.72 9.79
CA GLU A 28 -0.63 -8.89 10.10
C GLU A 28 -1.54 -10.09 10.36
N LYS A 29 -1.27 -11.22 9.70
CA LYS A 29 -2.11 -12.41 9.83
C LYS A 29 -2.08 -12.90 11.28
N GLY A 30 -3.24 -12.94 11.93
CA GLY A 30 -3.39 -13.37 13.33
C GLY A 30 -3.23 -12.25 14.36
N ASN A 31 -2.96 -11.01 13.93
CA ASN A 31 -2.95 -9.84 14.81
C ASN A 31 -3.75 -8.70 14.16
N ASN A 32 -4.99 -8.51 14.62
CA ASN A 32 -5.91 -7.53 14.06
C ASN A 32 -5.60 -6.08 14.46
N ASP A 33 -4.75 -5.87 15.47
CA ASP A 33 -4.42 -4.54 16.00
C ASP A 33 -3.20 -3.92 15.28
N ASN A 34 -2.37 -4.76 14.67
CA ASN A 34 -1.23 -4.33 13.85
C ASN A 34 -1.68 -4.05 12.42
N VAL A 35 -1.98 -2.78 12.15
CA VAL A 35 -2.48 -2.31 10.86
C VAL A 35 -1.54 -1.27 10.26
N LYS A 36 -1.26 -1.40 8.96
CA LYS A 36 -0.51 -0.39 8.19
C LYS A 36 -1.30 -0.01 6.94
N LYS A 37 -1.46 1.29 6.71
CA LYS A 37 -2.03 1.82 5.47
C LYS A 37 -0.91 2.02 4.46
N ILE A 38 -1.13 1.55 3.23
CA ILE A 38 -0.17 1.71 2.13
C ILE A 38 -0.85 2.34 0.92
N VAL A 39 -0.10 3.13 0.18
CA VAL A 39 -0.53 3.79 -1.06
C VAL A 39 0.12 3.08 -2.23
N ARG A 40 -0.69 2.70 -3.22
CA ARG A 40 -0.25 2.09 -4.48
C ARG A 40 -0.97 2.73 -5.66
N GLY A 41 -0.22 3.08 -6.70
CA GLY A 41 -0.76 3.74 -7.89
C GLY A 41 0.21 3.68 -9.05
N TYR A 42 -0.18 2.99 -10.12
CA TYR A 42 0.67 2.79 -11.29
C TYR A 42 -0.12 3.10 -12.57
N ALA A 43 0.52 3.74 -13.54
CA ALA A 43 -0.07 4.08 -14.83
C ALA A 43 -0.49 2.84 -15.64
N ARG A 44 0.17 1.70 -15.41
CA ARG A 44 -0.22 0.40 -15.99
C ARG A 44 -1.56 -0.13 -15.46
N CYS A 45 -2.04 0.36 -14.33
CA CYS A 45 -3.29 -0.07 -13.73
C CYS A 45 -4.46 0.77 -14.27
N HIS A 46 -5.15 0.24 -15.28
CA HIS A 46 -6.32 0.91 -15.87
C HIS A 46 -7.54 0.96 -14.93
N TRP A 47 -7.55 0.12 -13.90
CA TRP A 47 -8.59 0.02 -12.87
C TRP A 47 -7.96 -0.01 -11.49
N HIS A 48 -8.75 0.32 -10.48
CA HIS A 48 -8.39 0.16 -9.08
C HIS A 48 -8.34 -1.32 -8.70
#